data_AF-A0A6G0VZ85-F1
#
_entry.id   AF-A0A6G0VZ85-F1
#
_cell.length_a   1.000
_cell.length_b   1.000
_cell.length_c   1.000
_cell.angle_alpha   90.00
_cell.angle_beta   90.00
_cell.angle_gamma   90.00
#
_symmetry.space_group_name_H-M   'P 1'
#
loop_
_entity.id
_entity.type
_entity.pdbx_description
1 polymer ?
#
loop_
_entity_poly.entity_id
_entity_poly.type
_entity_poly.pdbx_seq_one_letter_code
_entity_poly.pdbx_strand_id
1 'polypeptide(L)' 'MMQRQASCIDLFKSAAPGIPLPPKPILTRWGTWISASMYYCEHIEAIRNVIQKLNPEDAVSIDKVQKLIF' A
#
# COMPACT_ATOMS: atom_id res chain seq x y z
N MET A 1 20.35 4.09 19.55
CA MET A 1 20.34 3.05 18.49
C MET A 1 19.06 3.27 17.68
N MET A 2 19.12 3.96 16.54
CA MET A 2 17.94 4.15 15.69
C MET A 2 17.71 2.84 14.93
N GLN A 3 16.68 2.08 15.27
CA GLN A 3 16.25 0.95 14.46
C GLN A 3 15.80 1.48 13.09
N ARG A 4 16.37 0.95 12.02
CA ARG A 4 15.96 1.25 10.66
C ARG A 4 14.59 0.61 10.45
N GLN A 5 13.51 1.39 10.54
CA GLN A 5 12.17 0.94 10.14
C GLN A 5 12.27 0.40 8.71
N ALA A 6 11.83 -0.84 8.46
CA ALA A 6 11.75 -1.36 7.10
C ALA A 6 10.91 -0.39 6.26
N SER A 7 11.38 -0.03 5.06
CA SER A 7 10.58 0.84 4.19
C SER A 7 9.24 0.16 3.94
N CYS A 8 8.13 0.91 3.82
CA CYS A 8 6.84 0.35 3.38
C CYS A 8 6.98 -0.46 2.08
N ILE A 9 7.96 -0.10 1.23
CA ILE A 9 8.32 -0.83 0.02
C ILE A 9 8.90 -2.22 0.34
N ASP A 10 9.78 -2.31 1.34
CA ASP A 10 10.39 -3.58 1.76
C ASP A 10 9.34 -4.49 2.40
N LEU A 11 8.46 -3.91 3.23
CA LEU A 11 7.31 -4.62 3.78
C LEU A 11 6.39 -5.15 2.67
N PHE A 12 6.07 -4.31 1.68
CA PHE A 12 5.24 -4.70 0.54
C PHE A 12 5.87 -5.85 -0.24
N LYS A 13 7.15 -5.73 -0.62
CA LYS A 13 7.87 -6.78 -1.36
C LYS A 13 7.95 -8.10 -0.59
N SER A 14 8.08 -8.04 0.74
CA SER A 14 8.11 -9.21 1.62
C SER A 14 6.74 -9.86 1.77
N ALA A 15 5.69 -9.07 1.98
CA ALA A 15 4.33 -9.56 2.23
C ALA A 15 3.56 -9.95 0.95
N ALA A 16 3.96 -9.43 -0.20
CA ALA A 16 3.33 -9.67 -1.50
C ALA A 16 4.41 -9.95 -2.58
N PRO A 17 5.19 -11.03 -2.45
CA PRO A 17 6.24 -11.35 -3.40
C PRO A 17 5.63 -11.63 -4.78
N GLY A 18 6.23 -11.05 -5.83
CA GLY A 18 5.77 -11.20 -7.22
C GLY A 18 4.67 -10.23 -7.64
N ILE A 19 4.06 -9.47 -6.72
CA ILE A 19 3.14 -8.38 -7.07
C ILE A 19 3.97 -7.12 -7.35
N PRO A 20 3.82 -6.47 -8.52
CA PRO A 20 4.55 -5.23 -8.80
C PRO A 20 4.10 -4.13 -7.84
N LEU A 21 4.94 -3.12 -7.63
CA LEU A 21 4.53 -1.96 -6.82
C LEU A 21 3.36 -1.22 -7.51
N PRO A 22 2.46 -0.58 -6.74
CA PRO A 22 1.38 0.19 -7.31
C PRO A 22 1.89 1.23 -8.33
N PRO A 23 1.19 1.42 -9.46
CA PRO A 23 1.60 2.42 -10.44
C PRO A 23 1.55 3.81 -9.81
N LYS A 24 2.55 4.65 -10.11
CA LYS A 24 2.54 6.05 -9.65
C LYS A 24 1.37 6.78 -10.32
N PRO A 25 0.41 7.32 -9.56
CA PRO A 25 -0.71 8.04 -10.16
C PRO A 25 -0.19 9.33 -10.81
N ILE A 26 -0.37 9.45 -12.13
CA ILE A 26 -0.15 10.70 -12.85
C ILE A 26 -1.47 11.47 -12.82
N LEU A 27 -1.55 12.49 -11.95
CA LEU A 27 -2.78 13.22 -11.65
C LEU A 27 -3.49 13.77 -12.90
N THR A 28 -2.73 14.17 -13.92
CA THR A 28 -3.24 14.82 -15.14
C THR A 28 -3.73 13.85 -16.21
N ARG A 29 -3.65 12.53 -16.00
CA ARG A 29 -4.03 11.52 -17.02
C ARG A 29 -5.02 10.50 -16.45
N TRP A 30 -6.28 10.62 -16.83
CA TRP A 30 -7.38 9.72 -16.43
C TRP A 30 -7.09 8.23 -16.70
N GLY A 31 -6.39 7.90 -17.78
CA GLY A 31 -5.98 6.51 -18.05
C GLY A 31 -5.09 5.92 -16.96
N THR A 32 -4.24 6.74 -16.32
CA THR A 32 -3.39 6.29 -15.21
C THR A 32 -4.20 6.06 -13.94
N TRP A 33 -5.25 6.86 -13.72
CA TRP A 33 -6.19 6.65 -12.62
C TRP A 33 -6.93 5.32 -12.77
N ILE A 34 -7.48 5.04 -13.95
CA ILE A 34 -8.17 3.76 -14.23
C ILE A 34 -7.20 2.59 -14.05
N SER A 35 -5.97 2.70 -14.57
CA SER A 35 -4.95 1.66 -14.42
C SER A 35 -4.59 1.40 -12.95
N ALA A 36 -4.45 2.46 -12.15
CA ALA A 36 -4.24 2.34 -10.72
C ALA A 36 -5.43 1.68 -10.03
N SER A 37 -6.67 2.09 -10.33
CA SER A 37 -7.88 1.47 -9.79
C SER A 37 -7.94 -0.02 -10.10
N MET A 38 -7.69 -0.42 -11.35
CA MET A 38 -7.66 -1.83 -11.74
C MET A 38 -6.61 -2.62 -10.95
N TYR A 39 -5.40 -2.08 -10.81
CA TYR A 39 -4.34 -2.69 -9.99
C TYR A 39 -4.79 -2.91 -8.54
N TYR A 40 -5.39 -1.89 -7.90
CA TYR A 40 -5.85 -2.01 -6.51
C TYR A 40 -6.98 -3.02 -6.36
N CYS A 41 -7.89 -3.12 -7.35
CA CYS A 41 -8.94 -4.12 -7.38
C CYS A 41 -8.37 -5.54 -7.52
N GLU A 42 -7.40 -5.75 -8.41
CA GLU A 42 -6.78 -7.05 -8.67
C GLU A 42 -6.00 -7.57 -7.46
N HIS A 43 -5.36 -6.69 -6.69
CA HIS A 43 -4.47 -7.06 -5.59
C HIS A 43 -4.99 -6.64 -4.20
N ILE A 44 -6.31 -6.41 -4.05
CA ILE A 44 -6.90 -5.83 -2.84
C ILE A 44 -6.57 -6.64 -1.57
N GLU A 45 -6.56 -7.97 -1.65
CA GLU A 45 -6.25 -8.87 -0.53
C GLU A 45 -4.80 -8.72 -0.07
N ALA A 46 -3.86 -8.67 -1.02
CA ALA A 46 -2.44 -8.49 -0.71
C ALA A 46 -2.17 -7.10 -0.12
N ILE A 47 -2.84 -6.07 -0.63
CA ILE A 47 -2.74 -4.70 -0.15
C ILE A 47 -3.33 -4.58 1.26
N ARG A 48 -4.46 -5.23 1.54
CA ARG A 48 -5.04 -5.34 2.89
C ARG A 48 -4.05 -5.96 3.87
N ASN A 49 -3.42 -7.08 3.51
CA ASN A 49 -2.42 -7.74 4.36
C ASN A 49 -1.21 -6.84 4.66
N VAL A 50 -0.74 -6.07 3.67
CA VAL A 50 0.34 -5.08 3.89
C VAL A 50 -0.12 -3.98 4.85
N ILE A 51 -1.31 -3.42 4.63
CA ILE A 51 -1.87 -2.36 5.47
C ILE A 51 -2.00 -2.81 6.93
N GLN A 52 -2.45 -4.04 7.19
CA GLN A 52 -2.58 -4.59 8.54
C GLN A 52 -1.23 -4.75 9.27
N LYS A 53 -0.12 -4.86 8.54
CA LYS A 53 1.23 -5.00 9.11
C LYS A 53 1.92 -3.65 9.39
N LEU A 54 1.33 -2.54 8.95
CA LEU A 54 1.84 -1.21 9.23
C LEU A 54 1.50 -0.78 10.67
N ASN A 55 2.40 -0.05 11.32
CA ASN A 55 2.13 0.50 12.64
C ASN A 55 1.21 1.73 12.52
N PRO A 56 0.01 1.74 13.15
CA PRO A 56 -0.91 2.88 13.09
C PRO A 56 -0.32 4.16 13.69
N GLU A 57 0.66 4.06 14.59
CA GLU A 57 1.32 5.23 15.20
C GLU A 57 2.31 5.93 14.25
N ASP A 58 2.76 5.27 13.18
CA ASP A 58 3.75 5.82 12.25
C ASP A 58 3.15 6.95 11.37
N ALA A 59 1.83 6.92 11.10
CA ALA A 59 1.12 7.97 10.37
C ALA A 59 -0.40 7.92 10.54
N VAL A 60 -1.05 9.10 10.58
CA VAL A 60 -2.52 9.24 10.63
C VAL A 60 -3.24 8.53 9.47
N SER A 61 -2.62 8.47 8.29
CA SER A 61 -3.19 7.77 7.14
C SER A 61 -3.26 6.26 7.35
N ILE A 62 -2.31 5.67 8.09
CA ILE A 62 -2.27 4.23 8.40
C ILE A 62 -3.40 3.88 9.36
N ASP A 63 -3.53 4.63 10.46
CA ASP A 63 -4.62 4.47 11.43
C ASP A 63 -6.00 4.55 10.74
N LYS A 64 -6.20 5.56 9.89
CA LYS A 64 -7.46 5.74 9.16
C LYS A 64 -7.77 4.59 8.21
N VAL A 65 -6.81 4.16 7.40
CA VAL A 65 -7.06 3.12 6.40
C VAL A 65 -7.29 1.76 7.08
N GLN A 66 -6.62 1.46 8.19
CA GLN A 66 -6.88 0.26 8.97
C GLN A 66 -8.31 0.25 9.51
N LYS A 67 -8.80 1.38 10.04
CA LYS A 67 -10.19 1.53 10.50
C LYS A 67 -11.25 1.48 9.40
N LEU A 68 -10.89 1.76 8.14
CA LEU A 68 -11.84 1.70 7.02
C LEU A 68 -11.96 0.31 6.40
N ILE A 69 -10.93 -0.52 6.58
CA ILE A 69 -10.92 -1.89 6.05
C ILE A 69 -11.65 -2.85 7.02
N PHE A 70 -12.16 -2.34 8.16
CA PHE A 70 -12.97 -3.04 9.16
C PHE A 70 -14.27 -2.32 9.48
#